data_AF-A0A159SKZ4-F1
#
_entry.id   AF-A0A159SKZ4-F1
#
_cell.length_a   1.000
_cell.length_b   1.000
_cell.length_c   1.000
_cell.angle_alpha   90.00
_cell.angle_beta   90.00
_cell.angle_gamma   90.00
#
_symmetry.space_group_name_H-M   'P 1'
#
loop_
_entity.id
_entity.type
_entity.pdbx_description
1 polymer ?
#
loop_
_entity_poly.entity_id
_entity_poly.type
_entity_poly.pdbx_seq_one_letter_code
_entity_poly.pdbx_strand_id
1 'polypeptide(L)'
;KFSDIMDQEDKGDNENSHDIKFEEKKNINKSLDAESNYGINEISITGNDSNSDNSNQNIFPDGSELAGGIPRSIYTINLGFNKCPVEKICKDFGPLPQCRKDVHERNNWLSSNVKKFSSDNKGVLVPPRRQSLCLRITLQDFRTKKKKEGDFEKFIYSYASSEARKLRTIHNNNLEKAHQAIRYSFADIGNIIRGDDMMDTPTSKETITYLEKVLKLHNKNNDKPKDAKKWWTENRHHVWEAMMCGYQSAQKDNQCTGYGNIDDIPQFLRWFREWGTYVCEESENNMKTLKAVCFPKQLRTETNSAMTVTQKGTCSSTLKNYEEWYNKRKNEWTEQSIKYNKDKTKYKDIENLSPSNYLIKKCPECKCTEKNLHDVFEHTFDGKALLKKLEEEESPASDSVRT
;
A
#
# COMPACT_ATOMS: atom_id res chain seq x y z
N LYS A 1 28.13 -24.58 -15.50
CA LYS A 1 28.37 -25.21 -14.18
C LYS A 1 27.44 -24.54 -13.19
N PHE A 2 26.26 -25.03 -12.83
CA PHE A 2 25.73 -26.39 -12.74
C PHE A 2 24.34 -26.43 -13.37
N SER A 3 24.22 -27.11 -14.51
CA SER A 3 23.07 -27.95 -14.83
C SER A 3 23.43 -29.36 -14.34
N ASP A 4 22.42 -30.22 -14.20
CA ASP A 4 22.55 -31.67 -14.06
C ASP A 4 22.75 -32.16 -12.62
N ILE A 5 21.67 -32.71 -12.07
CA ILE A 5 21.56 -34.00 -11.36
C ILE A 5 20.13 -34.03 -10.78
N MET A 6 19.26 -34.82 -11.40
CA MET A 6 18.40 -35.81 -10.76
C MET A 6 17.35 -36.24 -11.77
N ASP A 7 17.60 -37.41 -12.39
CA ASP A 7 16.59 -38.44 -12.62
C ASP A 7 17.33 -39.70 -13.11
N GLN A 8 17.28 -40.77 -12.32
CA GLN A 8 17.32 -42.15 -12.82
C GLN A 8 16.87 -43.14 -11.73
N GLU A 9 16.32 -44.25 -12.23
CA GLU A 9 15.59 -45.36 -11.59
C GLU A 9 14.08 -45.06 -11.38
N ASP A 10 13.13 -45.74 -12.03
CA ASP A 10 13.16 -47.12 -12.51
C ASP A 10 11.96 -47.43 -13.45
N LYS A 11 12.21 -48.31 -14.44
CA LYS A 11 11.31 -49.23 -15.16
C LYS A 11 10.39 -48.77 -16.31
N GLY A 12 10.64 -49.38 -17.48
CA GLY A 12 9.61 -50.21 -18.14
C GLY A 12 9.47 -49.98 -19.64
N ASP A 13 10.15 -50.79 -20.44
CA ASP A 13 9.98 -50.91 -21.88
C ASP A 13 8.52 -51.24 -22.26
N ASN A 14 8.02 -50.56 -23.29
CA ASN A 14 7.28 -51.21 -24.37
C ASN A 14 7.16 -50.28 -25.58
N GLU A 15 7.77 -50.72 -26.67
CA GLU A 15 7.57 -50.22 -28.03
C GLU A 15 6.10 -50.42 -28.44
N ASN A 16 5.48 -49.39 -29.00
CA ASN A 16 4.67 -49.56 -30.20
C ASN A 16 4.48 -48.22 -30.91
N SER A 17 5.14 -48.15 -32.06
CA SER A 17 4.92 -47.23 -33.16
C SER A 17 3.46 -47.28 -33.61
N HIS A 18 2.82 -46.11 -33.78
CA HIS A 18 1.86 -45.90 -34.86
C HIS A 18 1.71 -44.41 -35.19
N ASP A 19 1.94 -44.11 -36.47
CA ASP A 19 1.76 -42.85 -37.17
C ASP A 19 0.38 -42.21 -36.95
N ILE A 20 0.34 -40.88 -36.77
CA ILE A 20 -0.88 -40.09 -37.00
C ILE A 20 -0.57 -38.94 -37.95
N LYS A 21 -1.21 -39.02 -39.10
CA LYS A 21 -1.24 -38.06 -40.21
C LYS A 21 -1.85 -36.71 -39.79
N PHE A 22 -1.27 -35.66 -40.34
CA PHE A 22 -1.92 -34.36 -40.53
C PHE A 22 -3.10 -34.49 -41.51
N GLU A 23 -4.28 -34.01 -41.11
CA GLU A 23 -5.28 -33.47 -42.05
C GLU A 23 -5.88 -32.19 -41.48
N GLU A 24 -5.62 -31.09 -42.16
CA GLU A 24 -6.43 -29.87 -42.09
C GLU A 24 -7.74 -30.09 -42.84
N LYS A 25 -8.86 -29.62 -42.27
CA LYS A 25 -10.00 -29.09 -43.06
C LYS A 25 -10.95 -28.21 -42.24
N LYS A 26 -10.93 -26.93 -42.61
CA LYS A 26 -12.02 -25.93 -42.76
C LYS A 26 -13.33 -26.06 -41.95
N ASN A 27 -13.56 -25.02 -41.14
CA ASN A 27 -14.75 -24.17 -40.98
C ASN A 27 -16.14 -24.71 -41.35
N ILE A 28 -17.06 -24.69 -40.37
CA ILE A 28 -18.47 -24.28 -40.55
C ILE A 28 -18.92 -23.46 -39.32
N ASN A 29 -19.35 -22.21 -39.57
CA ASN A 29 -20.11 -21.39 -38.63
C ASN A 29 -21.48 -22.02 -38.35
N LYS A 30 -21.87 -22.12 -37.08
CA LYS A 30 -23.28 -22.14 -36.66
C LYS A 30 -23.44 -21.53 -35.27
N SER A 31 -24.10 -20.37 -35.25
CA SER A 31 -24.79 -19.82 -34.08
C SER A 31 -25.77 -20.85 -33.52
N LEU A 32 -25.88 -20.94 -32.19
CA LEU A 32 -27.08 -21.39 -31.47
C LEU A 32 -26.96 -20.98 -30.00
N ASP A 33 -27.92 -20.16 -29.58
CA ASP A 33 -28.23 -19.81 -28.20
C ASP A 33 -28.59 -21.06 -27.38
N ALA A 34 -28.15 -21.10 -26.12
CA ALA A 34 -28.79 -21.89 -25.07
C ALA A 34 -28.36 -21.40 -23.68
N GLU A 35 -29.29 -20.74 -23.00
CA GLU A 35 -29.29 -20.52 -21.56
C GLU A 35 -29.20 -21.86 -20.81
N SER A 36 -28.43 -21.90 -19.72
CA SER A 36 -28.65 -22.90 -18.67
C SER A 36 -28.47 -22.28 -17.29
N ASN A 37 -29.60 -22.25 -16.59
CA ASN A 37 -29.79 -21.91 -15.19
C ASN A 37 -29.18 -22.96 -14.26
N TYR A 38 -28.48 -22.52 -13.22
CA TYR A 38 -28.34 -23.16 -11.90
C TYR A 38 -28.19 -21.96 -10.93
N GLY A 39 -29.18 -21.55 -10.15
CA GLY A 39 -29.92 -22.31 -9.15
C GLY A 39 -29.44 -21.88 -7.76
N ILE A 40 -29.78 -20.66 -7.32
CA ILE A 40 -29.54 -20.17 -5.95
C ILE A 40 -30.79 -20.47 -5.13
N ASN A 41 -30.67 -21.35 -4.15
CA ASN A 41 -31.72 -21.60 -3.17
C ASN A 41 -31.83 -20.40 -2.22
N GLU A 42 -32.95 -19.68 -2.32
CA GLU A 42 -33.43 -18.77 -1.28
C GLU A 42 -33.94 -19.57 -0.08
N ILE A 43 -33.28 -19.41 1.07
CA ILE A 43 -33.86 -19.81 2.36
C ILE A 43 -34.67 -18.62 2.86
N SER A 44 -35.98 -18.76 2.82
CA SER A 44 -36.95 -17.88 3.47
C SER A 44 -37.03 -18.22 4.95
N ILE A 45 -36.79 -17.24 5.82
CA ILE A 45 -37.22 -17.29 7.23
C ILE A 45 -38.14 -16.10 7.46
N THR A 46 -39.43 -16.40 7.53
CA THR A 46 -40.50 -15.52 7.99
C THR A 46 -40.31 -15.15 9.45
N GLY A 47 -40.52 -13.88 9.78
CA GLY A 47 -40.24 -13.28 11.08
C GLY A 47 -41.18 -13.68 12.21
N ASN A 48 -40.76 -13.29 13.41
CA ASN A 48 -41.65 -12.87 14.48
C ASN A 48 -40.96 -11.76 15.29
N ASP A 49 -41.69 -10.65 15.44
CA ASP A 49 -41.28 -9.40 16.07
C ASP A 49 -41.14 -9.51 17.59
N SER A 50 -40.13 -8.83 18.13
CA SER A 50 -40.28 -8.04 19.37
C SER A 50 -39.11 -7.04 19.54
N ASN A 51 -39.39 -5.80 19.16
CA ASN A 51 -38.79 -4.49 19.50
C ASN A 51 -37.50 -4.43 20.35
N SER A 52 -36.44 -3.87 19.76
CA SER A 52 -35.74 -2.70 20.37
C SER A 52 -35.06 -1.88 19.28
N ASP A 53 -35.33 -0.58 19.26
CA ASP A 53 -34.88 0.42 18.31
C ASP A 53 -33.42 0.27 17.85
N ASN A 54 -33.24 0.07 16.56
CA ASN A 54 -31.97 0.34 15.89
C ASN A 54 -32.29 0.96 14.53
N SER A 55 -31.90 2.22 14.35
CA SER A 55 -32.07 2.97 13.11
C SER A 55 -31.29 2.26 12.00
N ASN A 56 -32.00 1.49 11.17
CA ASN A 56 -31.51 0.93 9.92
C ASN A 56 -31.25 2.07 8.92
N GLN A 57 -30.02 2.57 8.87
CA GLN A 57 -29.49 3.11 7.64
C GLN A 57 -28.97 1.93 6.80
N ASN A 58 -29.82 1.49 5.86
CA ASN A 58 -29.41 0.69 4.72
C ASN A 58 -28.40 1.49 3.91
N ILE A 59 -27.10 1.22 4.11
CA ILE A 59 -26.05 1.72 3.24
C ILE A 59 -25.73 0.59 2.26
N PHE A 60 -26.22 0.75 1.03
CA PHE A 60 -25.75 0.01 -0.14
C PHE A 60 -24.21 0.04 -0.18
N PRO A 61 -23.53 -1.07 -0.54
CA PRO A 61 -22.10 -1.03 -0.74
C PRO A 61 -21.81 -0.04 -1.86
N ASP A 62 -21.06 1.03 -1.57
CA ASP A 62 -20.40 1.75 -2.65
C ASP A 62 -19.45 0.73 -3.28
N GLY A 63 -19.75 0.38 -4.53
CA GLY A 63 -19.11 -0.72 -5.24
C GLY A 63 -17.73 -0.39 -5.78
N SER A 64 -16.96 0.50 -5.13
CA SER A 64 -15.63 0.84 -5.63
C SER A 64 -14.52 0.18 -4.80
N GLU A 65 -14.14 -1.03 -5.22
CA GLU A 65 -13.02 -1.83 -4.67
C GLU A 65 -11.70 -1.04 -4.57
N LEU A 66 -11.58 0.04 -5.34
CA LEU A 66 -10.39 0.88 -5.44
C LEU A 66 -10.52 2.27 -4.79
N ALA A 67 -11.67 2.67 -4.24
CA ALA A 67 -11.78 4.01 -3.62
C ALA A 67 -11.33 4.06 -2.17
N GLY A 68 -11.03 2.91 -1.54
CA GLY A 68 -10.59 2.90 -0.15
C GLY A 68 -11.58 3.57 0.80
N GLY A 69 -12.89 3.54 0.48
CA GLY A 69 -13.88 3.58 1.55
C GLY A 69 -13.49 2.54 2.60
N ILE A 70 -13.81 2.74 3.87
CA ILE A 70 -13.50 1.73 4.90
C ILE A 70 -14.65 0.73 4.89
N PRO A 71 -14.65 -0.37 4.09
CA PRO A 71 -15.51 -1.48 4.41
C PRO A 71 -15.09 -2.00 5.78
N ARG A 72 -16.06 -2.34 6.63
CA ARG A 72 -15.78 -3.03 7.88
C ARG A 72 -15.01 -4.30 7.54
N SER A 73 -13.74 -4.38 7.95
CA SER A 73 -13.04 -5.65 7.86
C SER A 73 -13.71 -6.65 8.80
N ILE A 74 -13.66 -7.94 8.46
CA ILE A 74 -14.16 -9.02 9.33
C ILE A 74 -13.57 -8.91 10.75
N TYR A 75 -12.32 -8.44 10.85
CA TYR A 75 -11.67 -8.10 12.12
C TYR A 75 -12.42 -7.02 12.93
N THR A 76 -12.82 -5.90 12.29
CA THR A 76 -13.60 -4.83 12.94
C THR A 76 -14.98 -5.32 13.39
N ILE A 77 -15.58 -6.23 12.64
CA ILE A 77 -16.88 -6.85 12.98
C ILE A 77 -16.74 -7.75 14.21
N ASN A 78 -15.67 -8.55 14.28
CA ASN A 78 -15.53 -9.58 15.32
C ASN A 78 -15.00 -9.04 16.67
N LEU A 79 -14.19 -7.99 16.69
CA LEU A 79 -13.62 -7.44 17.94
C LEU A 79 -14.32 -6.15 18.41
N GLY A 80 -15.05 -5.47 17.53
CA GLY A 80 -15.60 -4.14 17.76
C GLY A 80 -14.58 -3.03 17.44
N PHE A 81 -15.08 -1.82 17.19
CA PHE A 81 -14.24 -0.68 16.82
C PHE A 81 -13.14 -0.41 17.85
N ASN A 82 -11.91 -0.21 17.35
CA ASN A 82 -10.71 0.13 18.10
C ASN A 82 -10.25 -0.86 19.19
N LYS A 83 -10.81 -2.08 19.23
CA LYS A 83 -10.37 -3.09 20.19
C LYS A 83 -9.13 -3.82 19.69
N CYS A 84 -8.19 -4.03 20.59
CA CYS A 84 -6.99 -4.80 20.34
C CYS A 84 -7.19 -6.30 20.59
N PRO A 85 -6.35 -7.17 20.00
CA PRO A 85 -6.35 -8.59 20.32
C PRO A 85 -6.12 -8.84 21.82
N VAL A 86 -6.73 -9.90 22.34
CA VAL A 86 -6.54 -10.30 23.75
C VAL A 86 -5.10 -10.78 23.99
N GLU A 87 -4.58 -10.56 25.20
CA GLU A 87 -3.19 -10.90 25.55
C GLU A 87 -2.81 -12.35 25.23
N LYS A 88 -3.76 -13.29 25.34
CA LYS A 88 -3.53 -14.72 25.03
C LYS A 88 -3.07 -14.92 23.58
N ILE A 89 -3.64 -14.17 22.62
CA ILE A 89 -3.24 -14.21 21.21
C ILE A 89 -1.83 -13.63 21.06
N CYS A 90 -1.56 -12.51 21.74
CA CYS A 90 -0.27 -11.82 21.62
C CYS A 90 0.92 -12.59 22.22
N LYS A 91 0.68 -13.50 23.17
CA LYS A 91 1.74 -14.35 23.77
C LYS A 91 2.41 -15.28 22.75
N ASP A 92 1.73 -15.59 21.65
CA ASP A 92 2.27 -16.48 20.60
C ASP A 92 3.21 -15.77 19.62
N PHE A 93 3.32 -14.43 19.69
CA PHE A 93 4.11 -13.61 18.75
C PHE A 93 5.23 -12.87 19.49
N GLY A 94 6.44 -13.44 19.43
CA GLY A 94 7.64 -12.83 20.04
C GLY A 94 8.30 -11.79 19.13
N PRO A 95 8.92 -10.73 19.69
CA PRO A 95 9.68 -9.77 18.90
C PRO A 95 10.94 -10.42 18.30
N LEU A 96 11.17 -10.17 17.03
CA LEU A 96 12.35 -10.63 16.29
C LEU A 96 13.46 -9.57 16.38
N PRO A 97 14.61 -9.85 17.06
CA PRO A 97 15.66 -8.87 17.29
C PRO A 97 16.29 -8.27 16.03
N GLN A 98 16.13 -8.93 14.88
CA GLN A 98 16.59 -8.46 13.57
C GLN A 98 15.74 -7.33 12.98
N CYS A 99 14.52 -7.13 13.48
CA CYS A 99 13.64 -6.05 13.05
C CYS A 99 13.89 -4.79 13.88
N ARG A 100 15.00 -4.08 13.60
CA ARG A 100 15.34 -2.83 14.29
C ARG A 100 15.01 -1.63 13.40
N LYS A 101 14.81 -0.47 14.03
CA LYS A 101 14.83 0.82 13.35
C LYS A 101 16.24 0.99 12.78
N ASP A 102 16.38 1.05 11.46
CA ASP A 102 17.65 1.44 10.87
C ASP A 102 17.81 2.96 11.01
N VAL A 103 18.92 3.41 11.59
CA VAL A 103 19.20 4.84 11.81
C VAL A 103 19.56 5.53 10.48
N HIS A 104 19.84 4.75 9.43
CA HIS A 104 20.33 5.23 8.14
C HIS A 104 19.32 5.10 7.00
N GLU A 105 18.03 4.84 7.28
CA GLU A 105 17.00 4.77 6.24
C GLU A 105 16.94 6.09 5.46
N ARG A 106 17.51 6.07 4.25
CA ARG A 106 17.36 7.13 3.27
C ARG A 106 15.87 7.13 2.90
N ASN A 107 15.15 8.18 3.30
CA ASN A 107 13.72 8.41 3.00
C ASN A 107 13.46 8.67 1.49
N ASN A 108 14.14 7.93 0.60
CA ASN A 108 14.10 8.11 -0.83
C ASN A 108 13.28 7.00 -1.49
N TRP A 109 12.46 7.42 -2.45
CA TRP A 109 11.69 6.56 -3.32
C TRP A 109 12.61 5.99 -4.41
N LEU A 110 12.76 4.67 -4.49
CA LEU A 110 13.75 4.02 -5.38
C LEU A 110 13.10 3.28 -6.55
N SER A 111 13.68 3.41 -7.74
CA SER A 111 13.28 2.65 -8.94
C SER A 111 14.15 1.42 -9.22
N SER A 112 15.33 1.31 -8.60
CA SER A 112 16.40 0.38 -9.00
C SER A 112 16.15 -1.10 -8.65
N ASN A 113 15.21 -1.41 -7.75
CA ASN A 113 14.95 -2.78 -7.27
C ASN A 113 13.52 -3.24 -7.56
N VAL A 114 13.01 -2.91 -8.75
CA VAL A 114 11.65 -3.28 -9.19
C VAL A 114 11.72 -4.33 -10.30
N LYS A 115 10.97 -5.43 -10.15
CA LYS A 115 10.80 -6.44 -11.18
C LYS A 115 10.27 -5.78 -12.45
N LYS A 116 10.92 -6.01 -13.60
CA LYS A 116 10.49 -5.44 -14.90
C LYS A 116 10.35 -3.91 -14.89
N PHE A 117 11.28 -3.20 -14.23
CA PHE A 117 11.25 -1.74 -14.10
C PHE A 117 11.34 -0.99 -15.45
N SER A 118 11.87 -1.60 -16.52
CA SER A 118 11.92 -0.97 -17.85
C SER A 118 10.67 -1.24 -18.71
N SER A 119 9.76 -2.11 -18.28
CA SER A 119 8.60 -2.54 -19.07
C SER A 119 7.30 -2.46 -18.27
N ASP A 120 6.84 -3.57 -17.68
CA ASP A 120 5.57 -3.68 -16.99
C ASP A 120 5.46 -2.66 -15.84
N ASN A 121 6.56 -2.49 -15.10
CA ASN A 121 6.64 -1.63 -13.92
C ASN A 121 7.46 -0.36 -14.17
N LYS A 122 7.52 0.12 -15.42
CA LYS A 122 8.09 1.44 -15.72
C LYS A 122 7.35 2.52 -14.95
N GLY A 123 8.09 3.32 -14.19
CA GLY A 123 7.56 4.40 -13.35
C GLY A 123 7.26 4.01 -11.90
N VAL A 124 7.39 2.73 -11.53
CA VAL A 124 7.17 2.29 -10.14
C VAL A 124 8.33 2.76 -9.27
N LEU A 125 8.00 3.39 -8.15
CA LEU A 125 8.95 3.74 -7.10
C LEU A 125 8.61 2.97 -5.82
N VAL A 126 9.61 2.36 -5.19
CA VAL A 126 9.46 1.58 -3.96
C VAL A 126 9.46 2.53 -2.76
N PRO A 127 8.42 2.51 -1.90
CA PRO A 127 8.40 3.28 -0.67
C PRO A 127 9.58 2.94 0.25
N PRO A 128 10.19 3.91 0.95
CA PRO A 128 11.26 3.63 1.92
C PRO A 128 10.85 2.56 2.94
N ARG A 129 9.62 2.62 3.45
CA ARG A 129 9.04 1.63 4.36
C ARG A 129 9.04 0.21 3.77
N ARG A 130 8.70 0.05 2.49
CA ARG A 130 8.73 -1.26 1.82
C ARG A 130 10.17 -1.76 1.66
N GLN A 131 11.13 -0.88 1.37
CA GLN A 131 12.55 -1.24 1.29
C GLN A 131 13.06 -1.77 2.63
N SER A 132 12.57 -1.20 3.75
CA SER A 132 12.93 -1.60 5.10
C SER A 132 11.98 -2.60 5.76
N LEU A 133 11.00 -3.14 5.02
CA LEU A 133 9.99 -4.05 5.56
C LEU A 133 10.67 -5.30 6.16
N CYS A 134 10.39 -5.56 7.44
CA CYS A 134 10.99 -6.67 8.15
C CYS A 134 10.29 -8.00 7.81
N LEU A 135 10.68 -8.59 6.68
CA LEU A 135 10.32 -9.95 6.31
C LEU A 135 11.46 -10.55 5.51
N ARG A 136 12.04 -11.63 6.02
CA ARG A 136 13.10 -12.36 5.34
C ARG A 136 13.01 -13.83 5.68
N ILE A 137 12.65 -14.63 4.68
CA ILE A 137 12.55 -16.08 4.78
C ILE A 137 13.63 -16.68 3.89
N THR A 138 14.58 -17.36 4.50
CA THR A 138 15.66 -18.05 3.80
C THR A 138 15.38 -19.53 3.64
N LEU A 139 16.18 -20.18 2.80
CA LEU A 139 16.21 -21.64 2.71
C LEU A 139 16.45 -22.32 4.07
N GLN A 140 17.25 -21.73 4.96
CA GLN A 140 17.50 -22.30 6.29
C GLN A 140 16.30 -22.16 7.22
N ASP A 141 15.59 -21.04 7.16
CA ASP A 141 14.32 -20.86 7.86
C ASP A 141 13.31 -21.89 7.38
N PHE A 142 13.17 -22.06 6.07
CA PHE A 142 12.32 -23.12 5.49
C PHE A 142 12.70 -24.51 6.01
N ARG A 143 13.99 -24.89 5.96
CA ARG A 143 14.46 -26.22 6.39
C ARG A 143 14.19 -26.50 7.87
N THR A 144 14.25 -25.48 8.71
CA THR A 144 14.06 -25.62 10.16
C THR A 144 12.58 -25.57 10.54
N LYS A 145 11.84 -24.57 10.06
CA LYS A 145 10.44 -24.33 10.43
C LYS A 145 9.46 -25.31 9.80
N LYS A 146 9.78 -25.91 8.64
CA LYS A 146 8.91 -26.94 8.04
C LYS A 146 8.73 -28.20 8.89
N LYS A 147 9.62 -28.45 9.87
CA LYS A 147 9.66 -29.70 10.65
C LYS A 147 8.46 -29.89 11.57
N LYS A 148 7.80 -28.79 11.95
CA LYS A 148 6.64 -28.79 12.86
C LYS A 148 5.51 -28.00 12.22
N GLU A 149 4.31 -28.57 12.20
CA GLU A 149 3.12 -27.89 11.69
C GLU A 149 2.89 -26.58 12.46
N GLY A 150 2.63 -25.49 11.72
CA GLY A 150 2.37 -24.17 12.29
C GLY A 150 3.61 -23.32 12.60
N ASP A 151 4.80 -23.89 12.67
CA ASP A 151 6.02 -23.12 13.02
C ASP A 151 6.44 -22.14 11.92
N PHE A 152 6.15 -22.45 10.65
CA PHE A 152 6.44 -21.56 9.52
C PHE A 152 5.46 -20.36 9.50
N GLU A 153 4.19 -20.61 9.74
CA GLU A 153 3.14 -19.60 9.86
C GLU A 153 3.41 -18.68 11.04
N LYS A 154 3.73 -19.23 12.22
CA LYS A 154 4.14 -18.46 13.41
C LYS A 154 5.37 -17.60 13.16
N PHE A 155 6.29 -18.06 12.30
CA PHE A 155 7.45 -17.27 11.91
C PHE A 155 7.06 -16.05 11.05
N ILE A 156 6.12 -16.20 10.12
CA ILE A 156 5.54 -15.08 9.37
C ILE A 156 4.83 -14.10 10.33
N TYR A 157 4.02 -14.60 11.28
CA TYR A 157 3.33 -13.78 12.26
C TYR A 157 4.30 -12.99 13.15
N SER A 158 5.41 -13.62 13.56
CA SER A 158 6.47 -12.95 14.34
C SER A 158 7.13 -11.81 13.56
N TYR A 159 7.35 -11.96 12.26
CA TYR A 159 7.81 -10.87 11.38
C TYR A 159 6.78 -9.75 11.27
N ALA A 160 5.52 -10.08 11.03
CA ALA A 160 4.44 -9.10 10.95
C ALA A 160 4.31 -8.28 12.24
N SER A 161 4.32 -8.95 13.40
CA SER A 161 4.35 -8.31 14.72
C SER A 161 5.55 -7.39 14.89
N SER A 162 6.75 -7.87 14.54
CA SER A 162 7.97 -7.09 14.69
C SER A 162 8.03 -5.88 13.74
N GLU A 163 7.50 -6.01 12.53
CA GLU A 163 7.34 -4.89 11.60
C GLU A 163 6.41 -3.82 12.17
N ALA A 164 5.25 -4.22 12.69
CA ALA A 164 4.32 -3.26 13.29
C ALA A 164 4.91 -2.56 14.52
N ARG A 165 5.65 -3.29 15.36
CA ARG A 165 6.41 -2.71 16.48
C ARG A 165 7.43 -1.69 16.01
N LYS A 166 8.19 -2.01 14.95
CA LYS A 166 9.19 -1.11 14.33
C LYS A 166 8.52 0.18 13.84
N LEU A 167 7.42 0.05 13.09
CA LEU A 167 6.69 1.20 12.55
C LEU A 167 6.09 2.08 13.64
N ARG A 168 5.54 1.49 14.71
CA ARG A 168 5.07 2.28 15.84
C ARG A 168 6.20 3.00 16.57
N THR A 169 7.35 2.37 16.71
CA THR A 169 8.56 3.01 17.26
C THR A 169 9.02 4.19 16.39
N ILE A 170 8.93 4.07 15.06
CA ILE A 170 9.30 5.15 14.12
C ILE A 170 8.31 6.33 14.21
N HIS A 171 7.01 6.04 14.29
CA HIS A 171 5.93 7.03 14.35
C HIS A 171 5.33 7.15 15.75
N ASN A 172 6.16 7.17 16.80
CA ASN A 172 5.74 7.12 18.20
C ASN A 172 4.78 8.26 18.60
N ASN A 173 4.95 9.44 18.02
CA ASN A 173 4.16 10.64 18.30
C ASN A 173 2.99 10.86 17.34
N ASN A 174 2.79 10.01 16.33
CA ASN A 174 1.72 10.17 15.35
C ASN A 174 1.01 8.83 15.11
N LEU A 175 -0.13 8.66 15.78
CA LEU A 175 -0.93 7.44 15.76
C LEU A 175 -1.42 7.09 14.35
N GLU A 176 -1.98 8.06 13.63
CA GLU A 176 -2.53 7.83 12.29
C GLU A 176 -1.45 7.45 11.27
N LYS A 177 -0.27 8.11 11.32
CA LYS A 177 0.87 7.70 10.48
C LYS A 177 1.34 6.28 10.81
N ALA A 178 1.39 5.92 12.10
CA ALA A 178 1.74 4.56 12.51
C ALA A 178 0.73 3.53 11.97
N HIS A 179 -0.56 3.78 12.16
CA HIS A 179 -1.63 2.92 11.66
C HIS A 179 -1.57 2.75 10.15
N GLN A 180 -1.41 3.84 9.40
CA GLN A 180 -1.38 3.76 7.95
C GLN A 180 -0.14 3.04 7.43
N ALA A 181 1.04 3.27 8.02
CA ALA A 181 2.25 2.52 7.69
C ALA A 181 2.11 1.00 7.97
N ILE A 182 1.40 0.64 9.04
CA ILE A 182 1.07 -0.76 9.37
C ILE A 182 0.14 -1.36 8.32
N ARG A 183 -0.91 -0.63 7.88
CA ARG A 183 -1.81 -1.07 6.80
C ARG A 183 -1.05 -1.30 5.47
N TYR A 184 -0.15 -0.39 5.09
CA TYR A 184 0.67 -0.57 3.90
C TYR A 184 1.60 -1.79 4.01
N SER A 185 2.22 -1.99 5.16
CA SER A 185 3.11 -3.16 5.38
C SER A 185 2.35 -4.47 5.42
N PHE A 186 1.16 -4.50 6.01
CA PHE A 186 0.25 -5.65 5.95
C PHE A 186 -0.05 -6.06 4.52
N ALA A 187 -0.44 -5.10 3.68
CA ALA A 187 -0.76 -5.34 2.28
C ALA A 187 0.46 -5.82 1.48
N ASP A 188 1.65 -5.26 1.76
CA ASP A 188 2.90 -5.70 1.12
C ASP A 188 3.32 -7.11 1.56
N ILE A 189 3.15 -7.47 2.84
CA ILE A 189 3.32 -8.86 3.30
C ILE A 189 2.38 -9.77 2.50
N GLY A 190 1.13 -9.34 2.29
CA GLY A 190 0.17 -10.07 1.44
C GLY A 190 0.69 -10.32 0.03
N ASN A 191 1.23 -9.31 -0.64
CA ASN A 191 1.80 -9.49 -1.98
C ASN A 191 3.07 -10.36 -1.99
N ILE A 192 3.92 -10.28 -0.96
CA ILE A 192 5.10 -11.15 -0.83
C ILE A 192 4.66 -12.62 -0.67
N ILE A 193 3.65 -12.87 0.16
CA ILE A 193 3.10 -14.21 0.40
C ILE A 193 2.46 -14.78 -0.88
N ARG A 194 1.68 -13.97 -1.59
CA ARG A 194 1.01 -14.36 -2.85
C ARG A 194 1.92 -14.36 -4.07
N GLY A 195 3.19 -13.97 -3.92
CA GLY A 195 4.21 -14.04 -4.96
C GLY A 195 4.12 -12.95 -6.04
N ASP A 196 3.34 -11.89 -5.82
CA ASP A 196 3.08 -10.80 -6.78
C ASP A 196 3.63 -9.44 -6.32
N ASP A 197 4.45 -9.41 -5.27
CA ASP A 197 5.19 -8.21 -4.86
C ASP A 197 6.17 -7.73 -5.94
N MET A 198 6.23 -6.42 -6.16
CA MET A 198 7.00 -5.82 -7.25
C MET A 198 8.50 -5.65 -6.96
N MET A 199 8.97 -5.78 -5.71
CA MET A 199 10.41 -5.65 -5.44
C MET A 199 11.19 -6.85 -5.95
N ASP A 200 12.33 -6.62 -6.59
CA ASP A 200 13.23 -7.68 -7.03
C ASP A 200 14.18 -8.11 -5.89
N THR A 201 13.68 -8.98 -5.00
CA THR A 201 14.45 -9.53 -3.88
C THR A 201 14.21 -11.04 -3.73
N PRO A 202 15.16 -11.79 -3.12
CA PRO A 202 14.96 -13.20 -2.82
C PRO A 202 13.69 -13.45 -2.00
N THR A 203 13.43 -12.65 -0.95
CA THR A 203 12.19 -12.76 -0.15
C THR A 203 10.95 -12.65 -1.03
N SER A 204 10.89 -11.66 -1.92
CA SER A 204 9.74 -11.45 -2.81
C SER A 204 9.54 -12.58 -3.83
N LYS A 205 10.61 -13.29 -4.21
CA LYS A 205 10.57 -14.40 -5.18
C LYS A 205 10.32 -15.76 -4.53
N GLU A 206 10.91 -16.01 -3.37
CA GLU A 206 11.00 -17.35 -2.80
C GLU A 206 9.96 -17.65 -1.72
N THR A 207 9.42 -16.62 -1.05
CA THR A 207 8.49 -16.81 0.09
C THR A 207 7.28 -17.67 -0.28
N ILE A 208 6.64 -17.40 -1.43
CA ILE A 208 5.53 -18.22 -1.94
C ILE A 208 5.93 -19.69 -2.12
N THR A 209 7.11 -19.93 -2.69
CA THR A 209 7.61 -21.30 -2.94
C THR A 209 7.83 -22.06 -1.64
N TYR A 210 8.41 -21.40 -0.63
CA TYR A 210 8.61 -22.00 0.68
C TYR A 210 7.29 -22.28 1.39
N LEU A 211 6.37 -21.32 1.39
CA LEU A 211 5.05 -21.47 2.01
C LEU A 211 4.29 -22.63 1.38
N GLU A 212 4.13 -22.66 0.06
CA GLU A 212 3.37 -23.73 -0.61
C GLU A 212 3.98 -25.12 -0.40
N LYS A 213 5.31 -25.23 -0.29
CA LYS A 213 5.97 -26.50 0.07
C LYS A 213 5.63 -26.94 1.49
N VAL A 214 5.55 -26.02 2.45
CA VAL A 214 5.11 -26.31 3.82
C VAL A 214 3.64 -26.71 3.85
N LEU A 215 2.78 -25.98 3.14
CA LEU A 215 1.35 -26.28 3.05
C LEU A 215 1.12 -27.66 2.45
N LYS A 216 1.78 -28.00 1.34
CA LYS A 216 1.66 -29.34 0.71
C LYS A 216 2.17 -30.47 1.61
N LEU A 217 3.14 -30.19 2.48
CA LEU A 217 3.67 -31.17 3.44
C LEU A 217 2.64 -31.51 4.53
N HIS A 218 2.04 -30.49 5.14
CA HIS A 218 1.17 -30.69 6.32
C HIS A 218 -0.32 -30.78 6.00
N ASN A 219 -0.76 -30.22 4.86
CA ASN A 219 -2.17 -30.13 4.49
C ASN A 219 -2.58 -31.11 3.38
N LYS A 220 -1.73 -32.08 3.03
CA LYS A 220 -1.97 -32.99 1.89
C LYS A 220 -3.34 -33.70 1.97
N ASN A 221 -3.70 -34.18 3.15
CA ASN A 221 -4.85 -35.04 3.40
C ASN A 221 -6.01 -34.33 4.12
N ASN A 222 -6.00 -33.00 4.18
CA ASN A 222 -7.08 -32.22 4.77
C ASN A 222 -7.53 -31.09 3.83
N ASP A 223 -8.59 -30.40 4.22
CA ASP A 223 -9.21 -29.33 3.43
C ASP A 223 -8.53 -27.95 3.63
N LYS A 224 -7.45 -27.91 4.42
CA LYS A 224 -6.68 -26.68 4.66
C LYS A 224 -5.99 -26.22 3.35
N PRO A 225 -5.57 -24.94 3.28
CA PRO A 225 -4.97 -24.36 2.08
C PRO A 225 -3.72 -25.12 1.60
N LYS A 226 -3.59 -25.26 0.28
CA LYS A 226 -2.43 -25.88 -0.40
C LYS A 226 -1.67 -24.90 -1.28
N ASP A 227 -2.24 -23.72 -1.54
CA ASP A 227 -1.67 -22.61 -2.28
C ASP A 227 -1.65 -21.33 -1.42
N ALA A 228 -0.76 -20.41 -1.76
CA ALA A 228 -0.54 -19.20 -0.96
C ALA A 228 -1.71 -18.19 -1.03
N LYS A 229 -2.52 -18.18 -2.10
CA LYS A 229 -3.64 -17.24 -2.25
C LYS A 229 -4.79 -17.63 -1.34
N LYS A 230 -5.17 -18.91 -1.32
CA LYS A 230 -6.15 -19.44 -0.37
C LYS A 230 -5.65 -19.30 1.07
N TRP A 231 -4.36 -19.57 1.32
CA TRP A 231 -3.76 -19.37 2.64
C TRP A 231 -3.87 -17.92 3.11
N TRP A 232 -3.54 -16.93 2.26
CA TRP A 232 -3.69 -15.52 2.60
C TRP A 232 -5.15 -15.17 2.93
N THR A 233 -6.09 -15.62 2.09
CA THR A 233 -7.53 -15.35 2.29
C THR A 233 -8.00 -15.84 3.66
N GLU A 234 -7.59 -17.05 4.06
CA GLU A 234 -7.97 -17.65 5.34
C GLU A 234 -7.18 -17.08 6.53
N ASN A 235 -5.92 -16.68 6.36
CA ASN A 235 -5.02 -16.37 7.49
C ASN A 235 -4.64 -14.88 7.61
N ARG A 236 -5.05 -14.00 6.68
CA ARG A 236 -4.73 -12.56 6.74
C ARG A 236 -5.19 -11.89 8.03
N HIS A 237 -6.28 -12.38 8.64
CA HIS A 237 -6.75 -11.89 9.93
C HIS A 237 -5.76 -12.19 11.07
N HIS A 238 -5.13 -13.37 11.09
CA HIS A 238 -4.07 -13.70 12.05
C HIS A 238 -2.79 -12.88 11.83
N VAL A 239 -2.44 -12.60 10.56
CA VAL A 239 -1.34 -11.69 10.25
C VAL A 239 -1.63 -10.30 10.83
N TRP A 240 -2.85 -9.79 10.65
CA TRP A 240 -3.25 -8.50 11.21
C TRP A 240 -3.27 -8.48 12.74
N GLU A 241 -3.78 -9.53 13.38
CA GLU A 241 -3.73 -9.70 14.84
C GLU A 241 -2.29 -9.64 15.36
N ALA A 242 -1.36 -10.34 14.70
CA ALA A 242 0.04 -10.30 15.05
C ALA A 242 0.61 -8.89 14.91
N MET A 243 0.27 -8.15 13.85
CA MET A 243 0.66 -6.75 13.68
C MET A 243 0.11 -5.86 14.81
N MET A 244 -1.15 -6.04 15.20
CA MET A 244 -1.75 -5.28 16.30
C MET A 244 -1.06 -5.60 17.64
N CYS A 245 -0.78 -6.87 17.93
CA CYS A 245 0.01 -7.25 19.12
C CYS A 245 1.39 -6.60 19.13
N GLY A 246 2.07 -6.59 17.98
CA GLY A 246 3.37 -5.93 17.81
C GLY A 246 3.31 -4.42 18.04
N TYR A 247 2.32 -3.76 17.44
CA TYR A 247 2.02 -2.33 17.65
C TYR A 247 1.83 -2.00 19.13
N GLN A 248 0.98 -2.76 19.84
CA GLN A 248 0.74 -2.56 21.27
C GLN A 248 2.03 -2.72 22.09
N SER A 249 2.87 -3.70 21.73
CA SER A 249 4.12 -3.96 22.45
C SER A 249 5.15 -2.83 22.37
N ALA A 250 5.01 -1.89 21.42
CA ALA A 250 5.95 -0.78 21.26
C ALA A 250 5.88 0.22 22.43
N GLN A 251 4.66 0.57 22.87
CA GLN A 251 4.44 1.60 23.89
C GLN A 251 3.18 1.38 24.76
N LYS A 252 2.64 0.16 24.76
CA LYS A 252 1.40 -0.23 25.48
C LYS A 252 0.17 0.56 25.00
N ASP A 253 0.10 0.86 23.71
CA ASP A 253 -1.08 1.47 23.12
C ASP A 253 -2.29 0.52 23.25
N ASN A 254 -3.47 1.08 23.44
CA ASN A 254 -4.74 0.37 23.54
C ASN A 254 -5.73 0.70 22.41
N GLN A 255 -5.33 1.57 21.47
CA GLN A 255 -6.13 2.01 20.33
C GLN A 255 -5.68 1.27 19.07
N CYS A 256 -6.24 0.07 18.85
CA CYS A 256 -5.98 -0.67 17.62
C CYS A 256 -6.91 -0.21 16.50
N THR A 257 -6.72 -0.73 15.29
CA THR A 257 -7.57 -0.42 14.13
C THR A 257 -7.80 -1.66 13.28
N GLY A 258 -8.82 -1.62 12.41
CA GLY A 258 -8.91 -2.51 11.25
C GLY A 258 -8.00 -2.08 10.10
N TYR A 259 -7.83 -3.00 9.14
CA TYR A 259 -7.07 -2.78 7.90
C TYR A 259 -7.94 -2.39 6.69
N GLY A 260 -9.28 -2.35 6.84
CA GLY A 260 -10.20 -2.11 5.72
C GLY A 260 -10.06 -3.18 4.64
N ASN A 261 -9.92 -2.76 3.38
CA ASN A 261 -9.62 -3.59 2.22
C ASN A 261 -8.23 -3.30 1.62
N ILE A 262 -7.29 -2.79 2.43
CA ILE A 262 -6.00 -2.31 1.93
C ILE A 262 -5.20 -3.38 1.16
N ASP A 263 -5.34 -4.66 1.48
CA ASP A 263 -4.64 -5.76 0.80
C ASP A 263 -5.26 -6.17 -0.55
N ASP A 264 -6.48 -5.69 -0.83
CA ASP A 264 -7.20 -5.87 -2.08
C ASP A 264 -6.87 -4.74 -3.10
N ILE A 265 -6.41 -3.57 -2.63
CA ILE A 265 -5.97 -2.46 -3.50
C ILE A 265 -4.65 -2.86 -4.21
N PRO A 266 -4.51 -2.69 -5.55
CA PRO A 266 -3.29 -3.01 -6.28
C PRO A 266 -2.02 -2.37 -5.70
N GLN A 267 -0.93 -3.13 -5.58
CA GLN A 267 0.27 -2.70 -4.86
C GLN A 267 0.84 -1.37 -5.35
N PHE A 268 0.93 -1.16 -6.67
CA PHE A 268 1.41 0.11 -7.21
C PHE A 268 0.54 1.29 -6.77
N LEU A 269 -0.78 1.12 -6.80
CA LEU A 269 -1.71 2.16 -6.37
C LEU A 269 -1.56 2.48 -4.89
N ARG A 270 -1.25 1.48 -4.04
CA ARG A 270 -0.96 1.72 -2.62
C ARG A 270 0.36 2.45 -2.40
N TRP A 271 1.42 2.10 -3.13
CA TRP A 271 2.69 2.82 -3.05
C TRP A 271 2.55 4.27 -3.55
N PHE A 272 1.74 4.49 -4.58
CA PHE A 272 1.44 5.83 -5.08
C PHE A 272 0.61 6.65 -4.08
N ARG A 273 -0.34 6.02 -3.36
CA ARG A 273 -1.03 6.66 -2.22
C ARG A 273 -0.07 7.00 -1.09
N GLU A 274 0.79 6.05 -0.71
CA GLU A 274 1.80 6.26 0.31
C GLU A 274 2.66 7.47 -0.07
N TRP A 275 3.09 7.59 -1.32
CA TRP A 275 3.79 8.77 -1.85
C TRP A 275 2.98 10.05 -1.66
N GLY A 276 1.70 10.03 -2.04
CA GLY A 276 0.77 11.14 -1.87
C GLY A 276 0.66 11.61 -0.41
N THR A 277 0.59 10.68 0.55
CA THR A 277 0.51 11.03 1.99
C THR A 277 1.71 11.85 2.47
N TYR A 278 2.92 11.54 1.98
CA TYR A 278 4.13 12.29 2.34
C TYR A 278 4.22 13.60 1.56
N VAL A 279 4.01 13.56 0.24
CA VAL A 279 4.29 14.71 -0.62
C VAL A 279 3.24 15.81 -0.49
N CYS A 280 1.97 15.49 -0.28
CA CYS A 280 0.94 16.51 -0.06
C CYS A 280 1.13 17.21 1.31
N GLU A 281 1.58 16.49 2.34
CA GLU A 281 1.95 17.08 3.63
C GLU A 281 3.21 17.95 3.52
N GLU A 282 4.24 17.47 2.81
CA GLU A 282 5.46 18.25 2.54
C GLU A 282 5.14 19.52 1.73
N SER A 283 4.31 19.42 0.70
CA SER A 283 3.89 20.56 -0.13
C SER A 283 3.20 21.64 0.71
N GLU A 284 2.24 21.23 1.54
CA GLU A 284 1.53 22.13 2.44
C GLU A 284 2.49 22.84 3.42
N ASN A 285 3.41 22.09 4.04
CA ASN A 285 4.38 22.63 4.99
C ASN A 285 5.40 23.56 4.33
N ASN A 286 5.89 23.20 3.14
CA ASN A 286 6.81 24.02 2.36
C ASN A 286 6.14 25.31 1.89
N MET A 287 4.87 25.24 1.47
CA MET A 287 4.09 26.42 1.09
C MET A 287 3.86 27.35 2.28
N LYS A 288 3.50 26.82 3.45
CA LYS A 288 3.37 27.60 4.70
C LYS A 288 4.68 28.29 5.09
N THR A 289 5.79 27.55 5.00
CA THR A 289 7.12 28.08 5.31
C THR A 289 7.51 29.20 4.35
N LEU A 290 7.29 29.00 3.04
CA LEU A 290 7.58 30.00 2.02
C LEU A 290 6.75 31.27 2.24
N LYS A 291 5.45 31.15 2.49
CA LYS A 291 4.56 32.28 2.82
C LYS A 291 5.03 33.01 4.07
N ALA A 292 5.31 32.30 5.16
CA ALA A 292 5.71 32.91 6.43
C ALA A 292 7.03 33.68 6.34
N VAL A 293 8.00 33.21 5.54
CA VAL A 293 9.30 33.86 5.38
C VAL A 293 9.25 35.03 4.39
N CYS A 294 8.60 34.83 3.24
CA CYS A 294 8.57 35.83 2.17
C CYS A 294 7.51 36.92 2.39
N PHE A 295 6.37 36.59 3.02
CA PHE A 295 5.21 37.47 3.19
C PHE A 295 4.69 37.45 4.64
N PRO A 296 5.46 37.96 5.62
CA PRO A 296 5.04 37.95 7.02
C PRO A 296 3.89 38.94 7.28
N LYS A 297 2.90 38.51 8.09
CA LYS A 297 1.66 39.28 8.39
C LYS A 297 1.86 40.57 9.21
N GLN A 298 3.02 40.80 9.82
CA GLN A 298 3.30 42.06 10.52
C GLN A 298 3.88 43.08 9.53
N LEU A 299 3.11 44.14 9.28
CA LEU A 299 3.55 45.36 8.61
C LEU A 299 4.81 45.89 9.31
N ARG A 300 5.95 45.82 8.61
CA ARG A 300 7.18 46.43 9.08
C ARG A 300 7.09 47.93 8.82
N THR A 301 7.08 48.71 9.90
CA THR A 301 7.35 50.15 9.84
C THR A 301 8.65 50.39 9.06
N GLU A 302 8.62 51.34 8.13
CA GLU A 302 9.60 51.58 7.06
C GLU A 302 11.05 51.92 7.50
N THR A 303 11.43 51.72 8.76
CA THR A 303 12.59 52.39 9.34
C THR A 303 13.90 51.59 9.39
N ASN A 304 13.98 50.33 8.93
CA ASN A 304 15.25 49.57 8.96
C ASN A 304 15.61 48.88 7.64
N SER A 305 16.43 49.54 6.82
CA SER A 305 16.98 49.05 5.54
C SER A 305 17.84 47.79 5.68
N ALA A 306 18.52 47.59 6.81
CA ALA A 306 19.27 46.36 7.08
C ALA A 306 18.33 45.13 7.24
N MET A 307 17.15 45.32 7.84
CA MET A 307 16.18 44.22 8.05
C MET A 307 15.48 43.78 6.76
N THR A 308 15.30 44.68 5.79
CA THR A 308 14.71 44.35 4.48
C THR A 308 15.67 43.58 3.59
N VAL A 309 16.98 43.87 3.63
CA VAL A 309 18.01 43.10 2.91
C VAL A 309 18.13 41.67 3.45
N THR A 310 18.18 41.49 4.77
CA THR A 310 18.22 40.16 5.39
C THR A 310 16.97 39.34 5.04
N GLN A 311 15.78 39.95 5.03
CA GLN A 311 14.53 39.27 4.66
C GLN A 311 14.49 38.82 3.20
N LYS A 312 14.97 39.66 2.25
CA LYS A 312 15.10 39.26 0.84
C LYS A 312 16.06 38.07 0.68
N GLY A 313 17.16 38.06 1.42
CA GLY A 313 18.11 36.94 1.46
C GLY A 313 17.48 35.65 1.97
N THR A 314 16.77 35.71 3.11
CA THR A 314 16.10 34.53 3.70
C THR A 314 14.97 33.99 2.82
N CYS A 315 14.19 34.87 2.18
CA CYS A 315 13.16 34.48 1.23
C CYS A 315 13.77 33.77 0.00
N SER A 316 14.84 34.33 -0.57
CA SER A 316 15.56 33.70 -1.69
C SER A 316 16.10 32.30 -1.34
N SER A 317 16.71 32.14 -0.16
CA SER A 317 17.17 30.83 0.31
C SER A 317 16.01 29.85 0.53
N THR A 318 14.86 30.32 1.02
CA THR A 318 13.68 29.48 1.25
C THR A 318 13.06 29.04 -0.06
N LEU A 319 13.00 29.94 -1.06
CA LEU A 319 12.54 29.61 -2.41
C LEU A 319 13.44 28.58 -3.08
N LYS A 320 14.77 28.70 -2.92
CA LYS A 320 15.71 27.71 -3.44
C LYS A 320 15.50 26.33 -2.82
N ASN A 321 15.30 26.25 -1.50
CA ASN A 321 14.99 24.99 -0.82
C ASN A 321 13.64 24.40 -1.30
N TYR A 322 12.64 25.25 -1.54
CA TYR A 322 11.36 24.85 -2.12
C TYR A 322 11.56 24.27 -3.54
N GLU A 323 12.35 24.93 -4.37
CA GLU A 323 12.65 24.49 -5.74
C GLU A 323 13.41 23.14 -5.77
N GLU A 324 14.39 22.95 -4.89
CA GLU A 324 15.11 21.68 -4.75
C GLU A 324 14.18 20.53 -4.34
N TRP A 325 13.29 20.78 -3.36
CA TRP A 325 12.24 19.84 -2.99
C TRP A 325 11.29 19.55 -4.16
N TYR A 326 10.80 20.59 -4.83
CA TYR A 326 9.88 20.47 -5.96
C TYR A 326 10.50 19.62 -7.06
N ASN A 327 11.74 19.90 -7.47
CA ASN A 327 12.42 19.16 -8.54
C ASN A 327 12.57 17.68 -8.20
N LYS A 328 12.90 17.35 -6.93
CA LYS A 328 12.94 15.97 -6.46
C LYS A 328 11.57 15.30 -6.59
N ARG A 329 10.52 15.91 -6.05
CA ARG A 329 9.17 15.32 -6.06
C ARG A 329 8.52 15.31 -7.45
N LYS A 330 8.84 16.27 -8.32
CA LYS A 330 8.38 16.33 -9.71
C LYS A 330 8.91 15.18 -10.54
N ASN A 331 10.17 14.79 -10.33
CA ASN A 331 10.72 13.58 -10.95
C ASN A 331 9.97 12.34 -10.48
N GLU A 332 9.74 12.20 -9.18
CA GLU A 332 8.99 11.08 -8.61
C GLU A 332 7.53 11.04 -9.11
N TRP A 333 6.88 12.21 -9.22
CA TRP A 333 5.54 12.38 -9.78
C TRP A 333 5.46 11.92 -11.23
N THR A 334 6.42 12.36 -12.05
CA THR A 334 6.47 12.07 -13.48
C THR A 334 6.60 10.56 -13.72
N GLU A 335 7.52 9.91 -13.00
CA GLU A 335 7.72 8.46 -13.08
C GLU A 335 6.44 7.70 -12.68
N GLN A 336 5.87 7.99 -11.51
CA GLN A 336 4.67 7.28 -11.05
C GLN A 336 3.45 7.54 -11.94
N SER A 337 3.33 8.75 -12.51
CA SER A 337 2.28 9.07 -13.47
C SER A 337 2.37 8.24 -14.74
N ILE A 338 3.57 7.87 -15.21
CA ILE A 338 3.74 6.95 -16.34
C ILE A 338 3.09 5.59 -16.02
N LYS A 339 3.40 5.03 -14.85
CA LYS A 339 2.84 3.73 -14.42
C LYS A 339 1.33 3.82 -14.23
N TYR A 340 0.85 4.86 -13.56
CA TYR A 340 -0.58 5.07 -13.32
C TYR A 340 -1.35 5.16 -14.65
N ASN A 341 -0.91 6.00 -15.59
CA ASN A 341 -1.59 6.18 -16.87
C ASN A 341 -1.57 4.91 -17.72
N LYS A 342 -0.50 4.12 -17.65
CA LYS A 342 -0.40 2.82 -18.32
C LYS A 342 -1.42 1.80 -17.78
N ASP A 343 -1.63 1.78 -16.47
CA ASP A 343 -2.41 0.72 -15.81
C ASP A 343 -3.86 1.11 -15.46
N LYS A 344 -4.22 2.41 -15.44
CA LYS A 344 -5.55 2.87 -15.03
C LYS A 344 -6.70 2.27 -15.84
N THR A 345 -6.47 1.94 -17.11
CA THR A 345 -7.47 1.32 -18.00
C THR A 345 -7.85 -0.10 -17.59
N LYS A 346 -7.06 -0.75 -16.72
CA LYS A 346 -7.39 -2.06 -16.14
C LYS A 346 -8.49 -1.97 -15.08
N TYR A 347 -8.86 -0.74 -14.68
CA TYR A 347 -9.68 -0.47 -13.52
C TYR A 347 -10.78 0.55 -13.87
N LYS A 348 -12.01 0.07 -14.06
CA LYS A 348 -13.15 0.89 -14.51
C LYS A 348 -13.35 2.16 -13.67
N ASP A 349 -13.19 2.05 -12.34
CA ASP A 349 -13.45 3.16 -11.41
C ASP A 349 -12.45 4.33 -11.49
N ILE A 350 -11.28 4.11 -12.10
CA ILE A 350 -10.21 5.10 -12.19
C ILE A 350 -9.72 5.32 -13.63
N GLU A 351 -10.29 4.62 -14.61
CA GLU A 351 -9.86 4.67 -16.01
C GLU A 351 -9.87 6.09 -16.59
N ASN A 352 -10.81 6.93 -16.13
CA ASN A 352 -11.02 8.30 -16.59
C ASN A 352 -10.41 9.36 -15.65
N LEU A 353 -9.76 8.96 -14.55
CA LEU A 353 -9.14 9.88 -13.60
C LEU A 353 -7.68 10.15 -13.98
N SER A 354 -7.26 11.41 -13.90
CA SER A 354 -5.84 11.77 -13.90
C SER A 354 -5.16 11.25 -12.62
N PRO A 355 -3.81 11.13 -12.60
CA PRO A 355 -3.09 10.77 -11.38
C PRO A 355 -3.40 11.71 -10.21
N SER A 356 -3.53 13.01 -10.49
CA SER A 356 -3.87 14.07 -9.53
C SER A 356 -5.26 13.88 -8.95
N ASN A 357 -6.27 13.72 -9.81
CA ASN A 357 -7.65 13.44 -9.41
C ASN A 357 -7.77 12.14 -8.61
N TYR A 358 -6.99 11.11 -8.93
CA TYR A 358 -6.98 9.87 -8.17
C TYR A 358 -6.51 10.09 -6.72
N LEU A 359 -5.37 10.76 -6.51
CA LEU A 359 -4.88 11.03 -5.15
C LEU A 359 -5.79 12.00 -4.38
N ILE A 360 -6.47 12.93 -5.06
CA ILE A 360 -7.41 13.86 -4.41
C ILE A 360 -8.73 13.16 -4.04
N LYS A 361 -9.30 12.36 -4.94
CA LYS A 361 -10.68 11.84 -4.81
C LYS A 361 -10.77 10.41 -4.28
N LYS A 362 -9.71 9.60 -4.45
CA LYS A 362 -9.72 8.16 -4.15
C LYS A 362 -8.67 7.76 -3.10
N CYS A 363 -7.92 8.70 -2.52
CA CYS A 363 -7.00 8.46 -1.42
C CYS A 363 -7.42 9.21 -0.15
N PRO A 364 -8.30 8.63 0.70
CA PRO A 364 -8.76 9.30 1.92
C PRO A 364 -7.62 9.61 2.90
N GLU A 365 -6.54 8.83 2.90
CA GLU A 365 -5.39 9.04 3.78
C GLU A 365 -4.40 10.12 3.30
N CYS A 366 -4.47 10.56 2.04
CA CYS A 366 -3.44 11.41 1.43
C CYS A 366 -3.52 12.89 1.81
N LYS A 367 -4.70 13.41 2.20
CA LYS A 367 -4.93 14.85 2.44
C LYS A 367 -4.43 15.74 1.27
N CYS A 368 -4.47 15.20 0.05
CA CYS A 368 -4.12 15.92 -1.17
C CYS A 368 -5.28 16.79 -1.63
N THR A 369 -4.96 17.96 -2.16
CA THR A 369 -5.91 18.96 -2.66
C THR A 369 -5.43 19.49 -4.00
N GLU A 370 -6.30 20.21 -4.72
CA GLU A 370 -5.90 20.92 -5.94
C GLU A 370 -4.70 21.85 -5.68
N LYS A 371 -4.71 22.57 -4.55
CA LYS A 371 -3.67 23.55 -4.20
C LYS A 371 -2.30 22.94 -3.86
N ASN A 372 -2.26 21.80 -3.17
CA ASN A 372 -1.01 21.20 -2.69
C ASN A 372 -0.52 20.00 -3.53
N LEU A 373 -1.25 19.64 -4.59
CA LEU A 373 -0.85 18.57 -5.52
C LEU A 373 -0.99 19.01 -6.97
N HIS A 374 -2.22 19.28 -7.43
CA HIS A 374 -2.49 19.55 -8.85
C HIS A 374 -1.76 20.82 -9.33
N ASP A 375 -2.00 21.95 -8.68
CA ASP A 375 -1.41 23.24 -9.04
C ASP A 375 0.13 23.22 -8.94
N VAL A 376 0.66 22.37 -8.05
CA VAL A 376 2.11 22.24 -7.83
C VAL A 376 2.76 21.38 -8.91
N PHE A 377 2.20 20.20 -9.20
CA PHE A 377 2.89 19.18 -9.99
C PHE A 377 2.34 18.98 -11.40
N GLU A 378 1.21 19.57 -11.78
CA GLU A 378 0.70 19.45 -13.17
C GLU A 378 1.31 20.49 -14.11
N HIS A 379 1.84 21.59 -13.55
CA HIS A 379 2.53 22.65 -14.30
C HIS A 379 4.05 22.61 -14.14
N THR A 380 4.77 23.43 -14.92
CA THR A 380 6.21 23.68 -14.75
C THR A 380 6.42 24.71 -13.64
N PHE A 381 7.37 24.46 -12.75
CA PHE A 381 7.70 25.40 -11.68
C PHE A 381 8.34 26.68 -12.24
N ASP A 382 7.79 27.81 -11.85
CA ASP A 382 8.36 29.13 -12.04
C ASP A 382 8.32 29.86 -10.69
N GLY A 383 9.49 29.98 -10.06
CA GLY A 383 9.61 30.61 -8.74
C GLY A 383 9.21 32.09 -8.73
N LYS A 384 9.41 32.82 -9.82
CA LYS A 384 9.01 34.23 -9.92
C LYS A 384 7.50 34.35 -10.03
N ALA A 385 6.88 33.53 -10.87
CA ALA A 385 5.43 33.47 -11.01
C ALA A 385 4.76 33.03 -9.69
N LEU A 386 5.36 32.04 -9.00
CA LEU A 386 4.89 31.60 -7.69
C LEU A 386 4.93 32.75 -6.67
N LEU A 387 6.07 33.43 -6.50
CA LEU A 387 6.17 34.55 -5.56
C LEU A 387 5.17 35.66 -5.89
N LYS A 388 5.00 36.02 -7.16
CA LYS A 388 4.02 37.01 -7.59
C LYS A 388 2.59 36.61 -7.22
N LYS A 389 2.21 35.36 -7.49
CA LYS A 389 0.89 34.82 -7.11
C LYS A 389 0.67 34.87 -5.59
N LEU A 390 1.69 34.53 -4.80
CA LEU A 390 1.61 34.57 -3.34
C LEU A 390 1.53 36.01 -2.79
N GLU A 391 2.23 36.96 -3.42
CA GLU A 391 2.14 38.38 -3.08
C GLU A 391 0.73 38.93 -3.32
N GLU A 392 0.09 38.55 -4.43
CA GLU A 392 -1.31 38.89 -4.74
C GLU A 392 -2.29 38.23 -3.75
N GLU A 393 -2.06 36.98 -3.34
CA GLU A 393 -2.89 36.26 -2.35
C GLU A 393 -2.80 36.86 -0.93
N GLU A 394 -1.63 37.34 -0.52
CA GLU A 394 -1.37 37.84 0.84
C GLU A 394 -1.54 39.36 0.96
N SER A 395 -1.64 40.07 -0.16
CA SER A 395 -1.99 41.50 -0.16
C SER A 395 -3.41 41.66 0.42
N PRO A 396 -3.63 42.55 1.40
CA PRO A 396 -4.98 42.81 1.88
C PRO A 396 -5.82 43.26 0.68
N ALA A 397 -6.94 42.58 0.43
CA ALA A 397 -7.93 43.05 -0.51
C ALA A 397 -8.18 44.52 -0.18
N SER A 398 -7.82 45.43 -1.08
CA SER A 398 -8.18 46.82 -0.92
C SER A 398 -9.69 46.83 -0.77
N ASP A 399 -10.18 47.22 0.40
CA ASP A 399 -11.55 47.63 0.61
C ASP A 399 -11.85 48.74 -0.41
N SER A 400 -12.32 48.32 -1.59
CA SER A 400 -12.75 49.19 -2.67
C SER A 400 -14.24 49.44 -2.46
N VAL A 401 -14.48 50.36 -1.53
CA VAL A 401 -15.38 51.52 -1.64
C VAL A 401 -16.83 51.27 -2.11
N ARG A 402 -17.78 51.64 -1.24
CA ARG A 402 -18.89 52.56 -1.58
C ARG A 402 -19.06 53.52 -0.40
N THR A 403 -18.43 54.70 -0.48
CA THR A 403 -19.06 56.02 -0.78
C THR A 403 -20.18 56.37 0.18
#